data_AF-A0A8H8A367-F1
#
_entry.id   AF-A0A8H8A367-F1
#
_cell.length_a   1.000
_cell.length_b   1.000
_cell.length_c   1.000
_cell.angle_alpha   90.00
_cell.angle_beta   90.00
_cell.angle_gamma   90.00
#
_symmetry.space_group_name_H-M   'P 1'
#
loop_
_entity.id
_entity.type
_entity.pdbx_description
1 polymer ?
#
loop_
_entity_poly.entity_id
_entity_poly.type
_entity_poly.pdbx_seq_one_letter_code
_entity_poly.pdbx_strand_id
1 'polypeptide(L)'
;MSKDVKSRVKKSTGKRMKKDPSAPKRGLSAYMFFAQENRESVKTENPHATFGQIGKILGERWKNMSLKDRQPYENRAKKDKQRFEMEKSQWRNGHITDTAQDDEE
;
A
#
# COMPACT_ATOMS: atom_id res chain seq x y z
N MET A 1 7.38 23.85 -26.92
CA MET A 1 6.66 23.21 -25.79
C MET A 1 7.20 21.79 -25.61
N SER A 2 8.26 21.61 -24.81
CA SER A 2 8.84 20.29 -24.55
C SER A 2 8.24 19.74 -23.28
N LYS A 3 7.46 18.65 -23.37
CA LYS A 3 6.94 17.93 -22.21
C LYS A 3 7.96 16.84 -21.85
N ASP A 4 8.75 17.09 -20.82
CA ASP A 4 9.74 16.16 -20.29
C ASP A 4 9.12 14.80 -19.92
N VAL A 5 9.50 13.77 -20.68
CA VAL A 5 9.24 12.36 -20.38
C VAL A 5 10.16 11.97 -19.21
N LYS A 6 9.66 12.08 -17.97
CA LYS A 6 10.34 11.53 -16.80
C LYS A 6 10.35 10.00 -16.87
N SER A 7 11.51 9.45 -17.20
CA SER A 7 11.83 8.02 -17.23
C SER A 7 11.51 7.36 -15.89
N ARG A 8 10.62 6.36 -15.91
CA ARG A 8 10.26 5.57 -14.73
C ARG A 8 11.35 4.51 -14.51
N VAL A 9 12.26 4.78 -13.57
CA VAL A 9 13.26 3.82 -13.09
C VAL A 9 12.56 2.52 -12.66
N LYS A 10 12.82 1.44 -13.39
CA LYS A 10 12.38 0.08 -13.04
C LYS A 10 13.26 -0.40 -11.88
N LYS A 11 12.84 -0.13 -10.63
CA LYS A 11 13.47 -0.73 -9.45
C LYS A 11 13.18 -2.24 -9.48
N SER A 12 14.25 -3.01 -9.66
CA SER A 12 14.25 -4.48 -9.64
C SER A 12 13.54 -4.99 -8.39
N THR A 13 12.55 -5.85 -8.58
CA THR A 13 11.81 -6.47 -7.49
C THR A 13 12.70 -7.55 -6.88
N GLY A 14 13.46 -7.15 -5.85
CA GLY A 14 14.15 -8.08 -4.98
C GLY A 14 13.19 -9.18 -4.53
N LYS A 15 13.63 -10.42 -4.66
CA LYS A 15 12.97 -11.67 -4.26
C LYS A 15 12.25 -11.42 -2.93
N ARG A 16 10.91 -11.40 -2.96
CA ARG A 16 10.10 -11.22 -1.75
C ARG A 16 10.40 -12.41 -0.85
N MET A 17 11.29 -12.22 0.14
CA MET A 17 11.48 -13.19 1.21
C MET A 17 10.10 -13.52 1.77
N LYS A 18 9.79 -14.82 1.87
CA LYS A 18 8.54 -15.32 2.42
C LYS A 18 8.40 -14.69 3.81
N LYS A 19 7.48 -13.73 3.95
CA LYS A 19 7.21 -13.09 5.23
C LYS A 19 6.75 -14.20 6.17
N ASP A 20 7.32 -14.29 7.37
CA ASP A 20 6.95 -15.31 8.35
C ASP A 20 5.42 -15.31 8.53
N PRO A 21 4.77 -16.50 8.55
CA PRO A 21 3.32 -16.60 8.70
C PRO A 21 2.78 -15.98 10.00
N SER A 22 3.65 -15.86 11.01
CA SER A 22 3.34 -15.25 12.31
C SER A 22 3.46 -13.72 12.31
N ALA A 23 4.04 -13.12 11.27
CA ALA A 23 4.23 -11.67 11.22
C ALA A 23 2.89 -10.96 11.00
N PRO A 24 2.60 -9.88 11.74
CA PRO A 24 1.35 -9.16 11.60
C PRO A 24 1.21 -8.60 10.18
N LYS A 25 0.00 -8.70 9.65
CA LYS A 25 -0.30 -8.26 8.29
C LYS A 25 -0.14 -6.74 8.23
N ARG A 26 0.64 -6.26 7.25
CA ARG A 26 0.89 -4.82 7.07
C ARG A 26 -0.42 -4.03 7.02
N GLY A 27 -0.45 -2.91 7.74
CA GLY A 27 -1.54 -1.96 7.65
C GLY A 27 -1.71 -1.44 6.21
N LEU A 28 -2.96 -1.23 5.82
CA LEU A 28 -3.36 -0.70 4.53
C LEU A 28 -3.17 0.82 4.50
N SER A 29 -2.62 1.32 3.40
CA SER A 29 -2.51 2.77 3.17
C SER A 29 -3.83 3.36 2.66
N ALA A 30 -3.95 4.69 2.67
CA ALA A 30 -5.14 5.40 2.21
C ALA A 30 -5.51 5.01 0.77
N TYR A 31 -4.49 4.92 -0.08
CA TYR A 31 -4.64 4.44 -1.45
C TYR A 31 -5.15 2.99 -1.53
N MET A 32 -4.74 2.11 -0.61
CA MET A 32 -5.19 0.71 -0.63
C MET A 32 -6.67 0.59 -0.26
N PHE A 33 -7.15 1.37 0.71
CA PHE A 33 -8.59 1.46 1.02
C PHE A 33 -9.39 1.96 -0.18
N PHE A 34 -8.94 3.07 -0.77
CA PHE A 34 -9.56 3.61 -1.99
C PHE A 34 -9.56 2.58 -3.13
N ALA A 35 -8.42 1.93 -3.37
CA ALA A 35 -8.27 0.94 -4.44
C ALA A 35 -9.13 -0.30 -4.18
N GLN A 36 -9.31 -0.76 -2.94
CA GLN A 36 -10.20 -1.89 -2.65
C GLN A 36 -11.65 -1.57 -3.01
N GLU A 37 -12.15 -0.41 -2.58
CA GLU A 37 -13.52 0.02 -2.85
C GLU A 37 -13.76 0.31 -4.34
N ASN A 38 -12.79 0.93 -5.02
CA ASN A 38 -12.94 1.35 -6.41
C ASN A 38 -12.54 0.27 -7.42
N ARG A 39 -11.75 -0.73 -7.02
CA ARG A 39 -11.33 -1.81 -7.94
C ARG A 39 -12.51 -2.58 -8.48
N GLU A 40 -13.52 -2.86 -7.67
CA GLU A 40 -14.72 -3.58 -8.12
C GLU A 40 -15.50 -2.75 -9.13
N SER A 41 -15.72 -1.47 -8.84
CA SER A 41 -16.33 -0.52 -9.80
C SER A 41 -15.55 -0.47 -11.12
N VAL A 42 -14.23 -0.27 -11.08
CA VAL A 42 -13.41 -0.21 -12.30
C VAL A 42 -13.38 -1.54 -13.06
N LYS A 43 -13.42 -2.67 -12.34
CA LYS A 43 -13.48 -4.01 -12.96
C LYS A 43 -14.84 -4.25 -13.62
N THR A 44 -15.94 -3.78 -13.04
CA THR A 44 -17.28 -3.88 -13.63
C THR A 44 -17.41 -2.96 -14.84
N GLU A 45 -16.86 -1.75 -14.79
CA GLU A 45 -16.78 -0.83 -15.94
C GLU A 45 -15.86 -1.38 -17.05
N ASN A 46 -14.80 -2.09 -16.68
CA ASN A 46 -13.79 -2.60 -17.60
C ASN A 46 -13.55 -4.11 -17.36
N PRO A 47 -14.50 -4.98 -17.71
CA PRO A 47 -14.40 -6.42 -17.44
C PRO A 47 -13.25 -7.08 -18.21
N HIS A 48 -12.83 -6.48 -19.33
CA HIS A 48 -11.69 -6.93 -20.14
C HIS A 48 -10.34 -6.34 -19.70
N ALA A 49 -10.33 -5.39 -18.76
CA ALA A 49 -9.09 -4.78 -18.31
C ALA A 49 -8.31 -5.73 -17.40
N THR A 50 -7.01 -5.82 -17.66
CA THR A 50 -6.09 -6.56 -16.80
C THR A 50 -5.91 -5.86 -15.45
N PHE A 51 -5.50 -6.60 -14.42
CA PHE A 51 -5.21 -6.03 -13.10
C PHE A 51 -4.21 -4.85 -13.16
N GLY A 52 -3.23 -4.92 -14.07
CA GLY A 52 -2.28 -3.82 -14.29
C GLY A 52 -2.92 -2.55 -14.85
N GLN A 53 -3.89 -2.69 -15.76
CA GLN A 53 -4.65 -1.55 -16.30
C GLN A 53 -5.59 -0.95 -15.26
N ILE A 54 -6.29 -1.80 -14.50
CA ILE A 54 -7.15 -1.36 -13.39
C ILE A 54 -6.33 -0.56 -12.37
N GLY A 55 -5.13 -1.05 -12.01
CA GLY A 55 -4.23 -0.35 -11.11
C GLY A 55 -3.74 1.01 -11.64
N LYS A 56 -3.56 1.15 -12.97
CA LYS A 56 -3.24 2.45 -13.58
C LYS A 56 -4.41 3.43 -13.46
N ILE A 57 -5.62 2.99 -13.80
CA ILE A 57 -6.85 3.82 -13.72
C ILE A 57 -7.08 4.30 -12.28
N LEU A 58 -6.97 3.39 -11.30
CA LEU A 58 -7.09 3.72 -9.88
C LEU A 58 -5.99 4.70 -9.43
N GLY A 59 -4.75 4.50 -9.87
CA GLY A 59 -3.65 5.40 -9.57
C GLY A 59 -3.86 6.82 -10.11
N GLU A 60 -4.43 6.95 -11.31
CA GLU A 60 -4.79 8.24 -11.91
C GLU A 60 -5.96 8.89 -11.19
N ARG A 61 -7.04 8.14 -10.90
CA ARG A 61 -8.18 8.62 -10.10
C ARG A 61 -7.70 9.12 -8.72
N TRP A 62 -6.85 8.37 -8.04
CA TRP A 62 -6.28 8.77 -6.76
C TRP A 62 -5.47 10.07 -6.86
N LYS A 63 -4.61 10.21 -7.88
CA LYS A 63 -3.82 11.43 -8.09
C LYS A 63 -4.66 12.67 -8.40
N ASN A 64 -5.78 12.48 -9.10
CA ASN A 64 -6.71 13.56 -9.43
C ASN A 64 -7.72 13.87 -8.30
N MET A 65 -7.88 12.96 -7.34
CA MET A 65 -8.76 13.15 -6.19
C MET A 65 -8.27 14.30 -5.30
N SER A 66 -9.18 15.11 -4.77
CA SER A 66 -8.84 16.23 -3.90
C SER A 66 -8.37 15.76 -2.51
N LEU A 67 -7.63 16.60 -1.77
CA LEU A 67 -7.21 16.28 -0.41
C LEU A 67 -8.42 16.03 0.53
N LYS A 68 -9.55 16.73 0.29
CA LYS A 68 -10.78 16.55 1.08
C LYS A 68 -11.35 15.14 0.91
N ASP A 69 -11.38 14.64 -0.33
CA ASP A 69 -11.90 13.31 -0.64
C ASP A 69 -10.93 12.22 -0.20
N ARG A 70 -9.62 12.51 -0.18
CA ARG A 70 -8.59 11.59 0.37
C ARG A 70 -8.59 11.52 1.89
N GLN A 71 -8.96 12.61 2.57
CA GLN A 71 -8.94 12.71 4.03
C GLN A 71 -9.66 11.56 4.76
N PRO A 72 -10.88 11.11 4.38
CA PRO A 72 -11.51 9.97 5.03
C PRO A 72 -10.70 8.68 4.87
N TYR A 73 -10.09 8.44 3.70
CA TYR A 73 -9.22 7.28 3.48
C TYR A 73 -7.91 7.39 4.26
N GLU A 74 -7.35 8.59 4.39
CA GLU A 74 -6.17 8.83 5.23
C GLU A 74 -6.47 8.59 6.71
N ASN A 75 -7.64 8.99 7.19
CA ASN A 75 -8.06 8.72 8.57
C ASN A 75 -8.23 7.22 8.82
N ARG A 76 -8.84 6.48 7.87
CA ARG A 76 -8.93 5.01 7.93
C ARG A 76 -7.53 4.37 7.93
N ALA A 77 -6.65 4.83 7.05
CA ALA A 77 -5.27 4.36 6.99
C ALA A 77 -4.46 4.66 8.25
N LYS A 78 -4.65 5.82 8.89
CA LYS A 78 -4.02 6.14 10.17
C LYS A 78 -4.46 5.17 11.27
N LYS A 79 -5.77 4.88 11.37
CA LYS A 79 -6.30 3.90 12.32
C LYS A 79 -5.73 2.50 12.08
N ASP A 80 -5.71 2.06 10.82
CA ASP A 80 -5.19 0.73 10.47
C ASP A 80 -3.65 0.64 10.66
N LYS A 81 -2.94 1.73 10.39
CA LYS A 81 -1.51 1.86 10.69
C LYS A 81 -1.24 1.73 12.19
N GLN A 82 -2.03 2.37 13.04
CA GLN A 82 -1.92 2.23 14.50
C GLN A 82 -2.17 0.78 14.95
N ARG A 83 -3.22 0.14 14.41
CA ARG A 83 -3.49 -1.29 14.65
C ARG A 83 -2.29 -2.16 14.27
N PHE A 84 -1.74 -1.95 13.08
CA PHE A 84 -0.55 -2.67 12.62
C PHE A 84 0.68 -2.37 13.49
N GLU A 85 0.89 -1.13 13.92
CA GLU A 85 2.02 -0.76 14.78
C GLU A 85 1.90 -1.41 16.17
N MET A 86 0.71 -1.50 16.75
CA MET A 86 0.47 -2.22 18.00
C MET A 86 0.71 -3.72 17.84
N GLU A 87 0.14 -4.35 16.82
CA GLU A 87 0.35 -5.78 16.55
C GLU A 87 1.81 -6.08 16.22
N LYS A 88 2.45 -5.22 15.43
CA LYS A 88 3.89 -5.30 15.13
C LYS A 88 4.70 -5.13 16.39
N SER A 89 4.35 -4.22 17.29
CA SER A 89 5.05 -4.04 18.56
C SER A 89 4.92 -5.31 19.41
N GLN A 90 3.72 -5.88 19.55
CA GLN A 90 3.51 -7.12 20.31
C GLN A 90 4.25 -8.32 19.71
N TRP A 91 4.18 -8.50 18.39
CA TRP A 91 4.93 -9.53 17.69
C TRP A 91 6.44 -9.33 17.87
N ARG A 92 6.92 -8.10 17.71
CA ARG A 92 8.34 -7.76 17.88
C ARG A 92 8.78 -7.97 19.33
N ASN A 93 7.97 -7.63 20.34
CA ASN A 93 8.34 -7.82 21.74
C ASN A 93 8.38 -9.31 22.13
N GLY A 94 7.52 -10.13 21.53
CA GLY A 94 7.57 -11.60 21.64
C GLY A 94 8.72 -12.24 20.85
N HIS A 95 9.25 -11.56 19.81
CA HIS A 95 10.30 -12.05 18.91
C HIS A 95 11.68 -11.41 19.14
N ILE A 96 11.78 -10.28 19.85
CA ILE A 96 13.02 -9.56 20.20
C ILE A 96 13.83 -10.33 21.23
N THR A 97 13.20 -11.21 22.01
CA THR A 97 13.95 -12.14 22.87
C THR A 97 14.82 -13.10 22.07
N ASP A 98 14.68 -13.17 20.73
CA ASP A 98 15.50 -13.98 19.82
C ASP A 98 16.27 -13.18 18.74
N THR A 99 15.83 -11.96 18.39
CA THR A 99 16.44 -11.20 17.25
C THR A 99 16.80 -9.76 17.65
N ALA A 100 17.73 -9.62 18.58
CA ALA A 100 18.41 -8.36 18.83
C ALA A 100 19.61 -8.21 17.87
N GLN A 101 19.38 -7.67 16.67
CA GLN A 101 20.37 -6.85 15.95
C GLN A 101 19.74 -6.21 14.70
N ASP A 102 20.25 -5.02 14.37
CA ASP A 102 19.95 -4.18 13.20
C ASP A 102 18.75 -3.21 13.29
N ASP A 103 18.80 -2.34 14.30
CA ASP A 103 18.35 -0.94 14.21
C ASP A 103 19.62 -0.05 14.08
N GLU A 104 19.94 0.40 12.86
CA GLU A 104 20.76 1.58 12.46
C GLU A 104 20.63 1.62 10.91
N GLU A 105 20.19 2.67 10.21
CA GLU A 105 20.39 4.12 10.30
C GLU A 105 19.26 4.86 9.55
#